data_AF-A0A3D0MIU8-F1
#
_entry.id   AF-A0A3D0MIU8-F1
#
_cell.length_a   1.000
_cell.length_b   1.000
_cell.length_c   1.000
_cell.angle_alpha   90.00
_cell.angle_beta   90.00
_cell.angle_gamma   90.00
#
_symmetry.space_group_name_H-M   'P 1'
#
loop_
_entity.id
_entity.type
_entity.pdbx_description
1 polymer ?
#
loop_
_entity_poly.entity_id
_entity_poly.type
_entity_poly.pdbx_seq_one_letter_code
_entity_poly.pdbx_strand_id
1 'polypeptide(L)'
;LGLSLANSLILRLLVPMAGVAGAVWATDRDVGLFNLLTLPPWLEIALFILLFDLTIYGQHRLFHAIPLLWRLHRVHHTDEDYDLTTGNRFHPFSILLSALIKLALIVTLGASALAVLLAELILNLMSMFNHSNLGLPRAVDQILRTVIVTPDMHRIHHSRSQTEHNKNFGFNFSFWDRMLGTYLEAPEGSQESLVLGIDGFTGKTTRTIPALLKQPLLAPSIDEQ
;
A
#
# COMPACT_ATOMS: atom_id res chain seq x y z
N LEU A 1 -8.03 -9.79 12.67
CA LEU A 1 -6.77 -10.16 13.38
C LEU A 1 -6.01 -11.36 12.80
N GLY A 2 -6.60 -12.56 12.67
CA GLY A 2 -5.84 -13.78 12.30
C GLY A 2 -5.05 -13.70 10.98
N LEU A 3 -5.65 -13.17 9.91
CA LEU A 3 -4.96 -12.98 8.63
C LEU A 3 -3.82 -11.95 8.74
N SER A 4 -4.05 -10.82 9.41
CA SER A 4 -3.04 -9.78 9.62
C SER A 4 -1.81 -10.29 10.40
N LEU A 5 -2.02 -11.15 11.41
CA LEU A 5 -0.93 -11.80 12.15
C LEU A 5 -0.12 -12.74 11.26
N ALA A 6 -0.80 -13.60 10.48
CA ALA A 6 -0.13 -14.51 9.55
C ALA A 6 0.69 -13.73 8.49
N ASN A 7 0.12 -12.65 7.96
CA ASN A 7 0.77 -11.79 6.97
C ASN A 7 1.94 -10.99 7.53
N SER A 8 1.94 -10.67 8.82
CA SER A 8 3.00 -9.86 9.44
C SER A 8 4.38 -10.49 9.26
N LEU A 9 4.49 -11.81 9.38
CA LEU A 9 5.75 -12.53 9.16
C LEU A 9 6.23 -12.37 7.70
N ILE A 10 5.32 -12.55 6.75
CA ILE A 10 5.62 -12.49 5.32
C ILE A 10 6.05 -11.07 4.93
N LEU A 11 5.25 -10.07 5.31
CA LEU A 11 5.46 -8.67 4.93
C LEU A 11 6.69 -8.05 5.59
N ARG A 12 7.02 -8.47 6.83
CA ARG A 12 8.11 -7.84 7.60
C ARG A 12 9.44 -8.57 7.50
N LEU A 13 9.44 -9.87 7.18
CA LEU A 13 10.68 -10.65 7.06
C LEU A 13 10.88 -11.18 5.65
N LEU A 14 9.96 -12.02 5.15
CA LEU A 14 10.21 -12.77 3.91
C LEU A 14 10.34 -11.87 2.68
N VAL A 15 9.46 -10.87 2.54
CA VAL A 15 9.48 -9.96 1.38
C VAL A 15 10.72 -9.06 1.38
N PRO A 16 11.08 -8.37 2.49
CA PRO A 16 12.32 -7.60 2.54
C PRO A 16 13.58 -8.46 2.31
N MET A 17 13.62 -9.67 2.88
CA MET A 17 14.75 -10.60 2.65
C MET A 17 14.88 -10.99 1.18
N ALA A 18 13.77 -11.30 0.50
CA ALA A 18 13.78 -11.59 -0.92
C ALA A 18 14.22 -10.38 -1.76
N GLY A 19 13.80 -9.17 -1.40
CA GLY A 19 14.24 -7.93 -2.02
C GLY A 19 15.75 -7.71 -1.88
N VAL A 20 16.28 -7.87 -0.67
CA VAL A 20 17.73 -7.76 -0.41
C VAL A 20 18.52 -8.82 -1.15
N ALA A 21 18.04 -10.07 -1.18
CA ALA A 21 18.68 -11.13 -1.96
C ALA A 21 18.70 -10.79 -3.46
N GLY A 22 17.61 -10.21 -4.00
CA GLY A 22 17.55 -9.72 -5.37
C GLY A 22 18.54 -8.58 -5.64
N ALA A 23 18.68 -7.64 -4.70
CA ALA A 23 19.65 -6.55 -4.79
C ALA A 23 21.10 -7.04 -4.81
N VAL A 24 21.45 -7.95 -3.90
CA VAL A 24 22.80 -8.58 -3.85
C VAL A 24 23.06 -9.33 -5.15
N TRP A 25 22.10 -10.15 -5.61
CA TRP A 25 22.23 -10.87 -6.87
C TRP A 25 22.46 -9.96 -8.08
N ALA A 26 21.75 -8.83 -8.13
CA ALA A 26 21.87 -7.85 -9.20
C ALA A 26 23.24 -7.14 -9.16
N THR A 27 23.70 -6.78 -7.96
CA THR A 27 25.01 -6.15 -7.73
C THR A 27 26.15 -7.10 -8.13
N ASP A 28 26.12 -8.36 -7.71
CA ASP A 28 27.15 -9.37 -8.01
C ASP A 28 27.29 -9.68 -9.50
N ARG A 29 26.32 -9.28 -10.32
CA ARG A 29 26.24 -9.56 -11.77
C ARG A 29 26.23 -8.30 -12.62
N ASP A 30 26.43 -7.13 -12.02
CA ASP A 30 26.35 -5.82 -12.68
C ASP A 30 25.02 -5.63 -13.46
N VAL A 31 23.92 -6.17 -12.94
CA VAL A 31 22.58 -6.08 -13.54
C VAL A 31 21.84 -4.86 -13.00
N GLY A 32 21.24 -4.10 -13.89
CA GLY A 32 20.30 -3.02 -13.55
C GLY A 32 20.91 -1.63 -13.68
N LEU A 33 20.04 -0.63 -13.89
CA LEU A 33 20.43 0.71 -14.31
C LEU A 33 21.47 1.38 -13.39
N PHE A 34 21.31 1.30 -12.08
CA PHE A 34 22.22 1.93 -11.11
C PHE A 34 23.59 1.25 -11.06
N ASN A 35 23.70 -0.04 -11.37
CA ASN A 35 25.02 -0.70 -11.49
C ASN A 35 25.78 -0.24 -12.75
N LEU A 36 25.07 0.27 -13.75
CA LEU A 36 25.66 0.87 -14.95
C LEU A 36 25.99 2.36 -14.77
N LEU A 37 25.44 3.01 -13.74
CA LEU A 37 25.61 4.43 -13.46
C LEU A 37 26.51 4.61 -12.23
N THR A 38 27.58 5.42 -12.34
CA THR A 38 28.42 5.76 -11.19
C THR A 38 27.79 6.85 -10.33
N LEU A 39 26.67 6.52 -9.67
CA LEU A 39 25.94 7.44 -8.79
C LEU A 39 26.59 7.55 -7.40
N PRO A 40 26.58 8.73 -6.77
CA PRO A 40 26.86 8.84 -5.34
C PRO A 40 25.84 8.02 -4.53
N PRO A 41 26.25 7.29 -3.47
CA PRO A 41 25.34 6.39 -2.74
C PRO A 41 24.07 7.05 -2.21
N TRP A 42 24.16 8.28 -1.71
CA TRP A 42 23.00 9.01 -1.19
C TRP A 42 21.96 9.34 -2.28
N LEU A 43 22.42 9.59 -3.51
CA LEU A 43 21.56 9.93 -4.64
C LEU A 43 20.85 8.68 -5.17
N GLU A 44 21.58 7.57 -5.30
CA GLU A 44 21.00 6.27 -5.64
C GLU A 44 19.89 5.88 -4.66
N ILE A 45 20.15 5.96 -3.34
CA ILE A 45 19.17 5.66 -2.29
C ILE A 45 17.93 6.56 -2.42
N ALA A 46 18.12 7.87 -2.59
CA ALA A 46 17.01 8.82 -2.71
C ALA A 46 16.17 8.55 -3.97
N LEU A 47 16.81 8.30 -5.11
CA LEU A 47 16.13 7.96 -6.36
C LEU A 47 15.38 6.63 -6.25
N PHE A 48 16.00 5.62 -5.64
CA PHE A 48 15.35 4.33 -5.43
C PHE A 48 14.10 4.46 -4.57
N ILE A 49 14.17 5.15 -3.41
CA ILE A 49 13.02 5.37 -2.53
C ILE A 49 11.87 6.06 -3.28
N LEU A 50 12.19 7.08 -4.09
CA LEU A 50 11.20 7.83 -4.87
C LEU A 50 10.53 6.95 -5.94
N LEU A 51 11.32 6.19 -6.70
CA LEU A 51 10.82 5.29 -7.75
C LEU A 51 10.06 4.08 -7.17
N PHE A 52 10.51 3.59 -6.01
CA PHE A 52 9.84 2.54 -5.26
C PHE A 52 8.47 3.02 -4.78
N ASP A 53 8.38 4.21 -4.16
CA ASP A 53 7.10 4.77 -3.74
C ASP A 53 6.15 5.03 -4.93
N LEU A 54 6.68 5.56 -6.05
CA LEU A 54 5.91 5.72 -7.28
C LEU A 54 5.40 4.38 -7.83
N THR A 55 6.20 3.32 -7.74
CA THR A 55 5.81 1.96 -8.15
C THR A 55 4.70 1.43 -7.26
N ILE A 56 4.76 1.65 -5.94
CA ILE A 56 3.70 1.29 -5.00
C ILE A 56 2.42 2.07 -5.28
N TYR A 57 2.52 3.38 -5.51
CA TYR A 57 1.39 4.21 -5.93
C TYR A 57 0.73 3.69 -7.22
N GLY A 58 1.54 3.39 -8.25
CA GLY A 58 1.05 2.84 -9.52
C GLY A 58 0.40 1.47 -9.34
N GLN A 59 1.02 0.58 -8.59
CA GLN A 59 0.46 -0.73 -8.21
C GLN A 59 -0.90 -0.55 -7.53
N HIS A 60 -1.00 0.39 -6.58
CA HIS A 60 -2.22 0.62 -5.83
C HIS A 60 -3.37 1.06 -6.74
N ARG A 61 -3.10 1.97 -7.69
CA ARG A 61 -4.08 2.36 -8.70
C ARG A 61 -4.52 1.19 -9.58
N LEU A 62 -3.58 0.35 -10.04
CA LEU A 62 -3.93 -0.83 -10.84
C LEU A 62 -4.79 -1.81 -10.05
N PHE A 63 -4.52 -1.93 -8.74
CA PHE A 63 -5.30 -2.79 -7.85
C PHE A 63 -6.74 -2.30 -7.68
N HIS A 64 -7.00 -1.00 -7.81
CA HIS A 64 -8.38 -0.48 -7.86
C HIS A 64 -9.00 -0.52 -9.25
N ALA A 65 -8.21 -0.26 -10.30
CA ALA A 65 -8.74 -0.10 -11.66
C ALA A 65 -9.02 -1.43 -12.37
N ILE A 66 -8.28 -2.50 -12.07
CA ILE A 66 -8.44 -3.79 -12.74
C ILE A 66 -9.36 -4.68 -11.89
N PRO A 67 -10.54 -5.12 -12.40
CA PRO A 67 -11.53 -5.85 -11.60
C PRO A 67 -10.98 -7.09 -10.88
N LEU A 68 -10.10 -7.85 -11.53
CA LEU A 68 -9.48 -9.02 -10.90
C LEU A 68 -8.55 -8.64 -9.73
N LEU A 69 -7.77 -7.56 -9.89
CA LEU A 69 -6.88 -7.09 -8.84
C LEU A 69 -7.68 -6.45 -7.70
N TRP A 70 -8.77 -5.75 -8.03
CA TRP A 70 -9.69 -5.18 -7.03
C TRP A 70 -10.28 -6.26 -6.14
N ARG A 71 -10.72 -7.39 -6.71
CA ARG A 71 -11.25 -8.51 -5.92
C ARG A 71 -10.25 -9.06 -4.89
N LEU A 72 -8.95 -8.97 -5.18
CA LEU A 72 -7.89 -9.33 -4.25
C LEU A 72 -7.60 -8.22 -3.24
N HIS A 73 -7.54 -6.97 -3.71
CA HIS A 73 -7.22 -5.80 -2.89
C HIS A 73 -8.34 -5.42 -1.93
N ARG A 74 -9.61 -5.55 -2.33
CA ARG A 74 -10.76 -5.21 -1.47
C ARG A 74 -10.81 -6.00 -0.16
N VAL A 75 -10.13 -7.16 -0.08
CA VAL A 75 -9.95 -7.89 1.20
C VAL A 75 -9.38 -6.96 2.26
N HIS A 76 -8.47 -6.07 1.89
CA HIS A 76 -7.94 -4.97 2.70
C HIS A 76 -9.04 -4.01 3.13
N HIS A 77 -9.77 -3.48 2.14
CA HIS A 77 -10.84 -2.48 2.29
C HIS A 77 -12.08 -2.98 3.04
N THR A 78 -12.31 -4.28 3.14
CA THR A 78 -13.47 -4.84 3.86
C THR A 78 -13.34 -4.76 5.38
N ASP A 79 -12.42 -3.96 5.91
CA ASP A 79 -12.18 -3.82 7.35
C ASP A 79 -13.06 -2.72 7.91
N GLU A 80 -13.92 -3.06 8.87
CA GLU A 80 -14.86 -2.11 9.46
C GLU A 80 -14.25 -1.39 10.67
N ASP A 81 -13.24 -1.98 11.31
CA ASP A 81 -12.70 -1.54 12.61
C ASP A 81 -11.41 -0.68 12.49
N TYR A 82 -10.90 -0.46 11.27
CA TYR A 82 -9.73 0.35 10.86
C TYR A 82 -8.68 0.67 11.93
N ASP A 83 -7.57 -0.07 11.89
CA ASP A 83 -6.42 0.13 12.76
C ASP A 83 -5.11 -0.34 12.11
N LEU A 84 -4.02 -0.37 12.89
CA LEU A 84 -2.70 -0.82 12.44
C LEU A 84 -2.71 -2.23 11.81
N THR A 85 -3.68 -3.06 12.17
CA THR A 85 -3.82 -4.43 11.65
C THR A 85 -4.48 -4.46 10.27
N THR A 86 -5.25 -3.43 9.92
CA THR A 86 -5.77 -3.19 8.56
C THR A 86 -4.62 -3.08 7.57
N GLY A 87 -3.54 -2.36 7.92
CA GLY A 87 -2.32 -2.23 7.11
C GLY A 87 -1.57 -3.55 6.82
N ASN A 88 -2.01 -4.69 7.38
CA ASN A 88 -1.47 -6.03 7.10
C ASN A 88 -2.53 -7.00 6.55
N ARG A 89 -3.77 -6.55 6.31
CA ARG A 89 -4.93 -7.40 5.96
C ARG A 89 -5.05 -7.61 4.45
N PHE A 90 -4.00 -8.12 3.83
CA PHE A 90 -4.00 -8.40 2.39
C PHE A 90 -4.29 -9.87 2.07
N HIS A 91 -4.90 -10.11 0.90
CA HIS A 91 -4.96 -11.45 0.34
C HIS A 91 -3.53 -11.95 0.00
N PRO A 92 -3.17 -13.23 0.24
CA PRO A 92 -1.83 -13.74 -0.06
C PRO A 92 -1.38 -13.53 -1.51
N PHE A 93 -2.29 -13.62 -2.48
CA PHE A 93 -1.98 -13.31 -3.87
C PHE A 93 -1.67 -11.82 -4.11
N SER A 94 -2.30 -10.89 -3.39
CA SER A 94 -1.92 -9.47 -3.43
C SER A 94 -0.49 -9.28 -2.92
N ILE A 95 -0.12 -9.97 -1.83
CA ILE A 95 1.22 -9.92 -1.25
C ILE A 95 2.25 -10.48 -2.24
N LEU A 96 1.97 -11.64 -2.83
CA LEU A 96 2.86 -12.28 -3.80
C LEU A 96 3.04 -11.39 -5.04
N LEU A 97 1.95 -10.86 -5.60
CA LEU A 97 2.02 -9.98 -6.77
C LEU A 97 2.83 -8.71 -6.46
N SER A 98 2.59 -8.10 -5.30
CA SER A 98 3.35 -6.93 -4.88
C SER A 98 4.84 -7.25 -4.67
N ALA A 99 5.17 -8.39 -4.06
CA ALA A 99 6.55 -8.83 -3.91
C ALA A 99 7.26 -9.03 -5.27
N LEU A 100 6.57 -9.60 -6.26
CA LEU A 100 7.10 -9.76 -7.62
C LEU A 100 7.33 -8.42 -8.33
N ILE A 101 6.39 -7.48 -8.21
CA ILE A 101 6.53 -6.12 -8.76
C ILE A 101 7.74 -5.41 -8.14
N LYS A 102 7.85 -5.45 -6.81
CA LYS A 102 8.99 -4.87 -6.09
C LYS A 102 10.31 -5.51 -6.49
N LEU A 103 10.37 -6.84 -6.57
CA LEU A 103 11.57 -7.55 -6.98
C LEU A 103 11.97 -7.21 -8.42
N ALA A 104 11.00 -7.11 -9.33
CA ALA A 104 11.26 -6.68 -10.71
C ALA A 104 11.84 -5.26 -10.77
N LEU A 105 11.33 -4.32 -9.96
CA LEU A 105 11.88 -2.97 -9.85
C LEU A 105 13.32 -3.00 -9.31
N ILE A 106 13.55 -3.73 -8.21
CA ILE A 106 14.86 -3.85 -7.55
C ILE A 106 15.92 -4.35 -8.55
N VAL A 107 15.62 -5.43 -9.27
CA VAL A 107 16.55 -6.03 -10.24
C VAL A 107 16.73 -5.13 -11.46
N THR A 108 15.66 -4.52 -11.97
CA THR A 108 15.70 -3.65 -13.15
C THR A 108 16.53 -2.39 -12.89
N LEU A 109 16.37 -1.80 -11.70
CA LEU A 109 17.17 -0.66 -11.28
C LEU A 109 18.55 -1.06 -10.78
N GLY A 110 18.77 -2.32 -10.36
CA GLY A 110 20.04 -2.74 -9.77
C GLY A 110 20.32 -2.00 -8.45
N ALA A 111 19.28 -1.80 -7.63
CA ALA A 111 19.40 -1.00 -6.41
C ALA A 111 20.28 -1.68 -5.36
N SER A 112 21.09 -0.91 -4.64
CA SER A 112 21.87 -1.42 -3.51
C SER A 112 21.00 -2.02 -2.40
N ALA A 113 21.53 -3.03 -1.71
CA ALA A 113 20.83 -3.67 -0.60
C ALA A 113 20.40 -2.68 0.49
N LEU A 114 21.20 -1.63 0.75
CA LEU A 114 20.85 -0.58 1.70
C LEU A 114 19.65 0.25 1.25
N ALA A 115 19.59 0.63 -0.04
CA ALA A 115 18.45 1.36 -0.60
C ALA A 115 17.15 0.54 -0.47
N VAL A 116 17.22 -0.76 -0.76
CA VAL A 116 16.09 -1.69 -0.61
C VAL A 116 15.63 -1.80 0.84
N LEU A 117 16.56 -2.00 1.78
CA LEU A 117 16.24 -2.09 3.21
C LEU A 117 15.55 -0.82 3.72
N LEU A 118 16.06 0.36 3.35
CA LEU A 118 15.49 1.64 3.76
C LEU A 118 14.10 1.85 3.15
N ALA A 119 13.90 1.55 1.85
CA ALA A 119 12.61 1.68 1.20
C ALA A 119 11.55 0.74 1.82
N GLU A 120 11.90 -0.51 2.11
CA GLU A 120 11.00 -1.47 2.77
C GLU A 120 10.69 -1.05 4.21
N LEU A 121 11.69 -0.53 4.94
CA LEU A 121 11.48 0.00 6.29
C LEU A 121 10.51 1.19 6.28
N ILE A 122 10.74 2.17 5.41
CA ILE A 122 9.87 3.34 5.25
C ILE A 122 8.45 2.89 4.87
N LEU A 123 8.31 2.00 3.88
CA LEU A 123 7.02 1.45 3.47
C LEU A 123 6.28 0.82 4.65
N ASN A 124 6.95 -0.01 5.45
CA ASN A 124 6.31 -0.67 6.59
C ASN A 124 5.89 0.32 7.69
N LEU A 125 6.73 1.31 8.00
CA LEU A 125 6.42 2.35 8.98
C LEU A 125 5.26 3.22 8.51
N MET A 126 5.24 3.62 7.24
CA MET A 126 4.15 4.38 6.65
C MET A 126 2.87 3.57 6.54
N SER A 127 2.94 2.25 6.27
CA SER A 127 1.76 1.38 6.31
C SER A 127 1.08 1.44 7.69
N MET A 128 1.88 1.34 8.75
CA MET A 128 1.39 1.46 10.12
C MET A 128 0.86 2.86 10.41
N PHE A 129 1.57 3.91 10.02
CA PHE A 129 1.14 5.28 10.24
C PHE A 129 -0.18 5.59 9.53
N ASN A 130 -0.27 5.30 8.24
CA ASN A 130 -1.44 5.59 7.40
C ASN A 130 -2.69 4.87 7.87
N HIS A 131 -2.56 3.65 8.40
CA HIS A 131 -3.69 2.86 8.92
C HIS A 131 -3.88 3.02 10.44
N SER A 132 -3.14 3.93 11.08
CA SER A 132 -3.33 4.15 12.50
C SER A 132 -4.67 4.84 12.77
N ASN A 133 -5.29 4.54 13.92
CA ASN A 133 -6.46 5.28 14.40
C ASN A 133 -6.04 6.56 15.16
N LEU A 134 -4.99 7.24 14.68
CA LEU A 134 -4.47 8.45 15.28
C LEU A 134 -5.23 9.67 14.75
N GLY A 135 -6.00 10.32 15.62
CA GLY A 135 -6.60 11.63 15.34
C GLY A 135 -5.57 12.74 15.49
N LEU A 136 -4.93 13.13 14.38
CA LEU A 136 -4.00 14.26 14.36
C LEU A 136 -4.76 15.59 14.56
N PRO A 137 -4.19 16.58 15.27
CA PRO A 137 -4.76 17.92 15.26
C PRO A 137 -4.84 18.45 13.83
N ARG A 138 -5.99 19.03 13.46
CA ARG A 138 -6.27 19.47 12.08
C ARG A 138 -5.15 20.32 11.45
N ALA A 139 -4.57 21.24 12.21
CA ALA A 139 -3.49 22.09 11.71
C ALA A 139 -2.21 21.30 11.39
N VAL A 140 -1.91 20.27 12.19
CA VAL A 140 -0.74 19.39 11.97
C VAL A 140 -0.97 18.53 10.74
N ASP A 141 -2.14 17.90 10.65
CA ASP A 141 -2.50 17.07 9.52
C ASP A 141 -2.51 17.86 8.20
N GLN A 142 -3.05 19.09 8.17
CA GLN A 142 -3.03 19.97 7.00
C GLN A 142 -1.62 20.26 6.46
N ILE A 143 -0.63 20.36 7.35
CA ILE A 143 0.77 20.56 6.96
C ILE A 143 1.37 19.24 6.50
N LEU A 144 1.26 18.17 7.31
CA LEU A 144 1.88 16.88 7.01
C LEU A 144 1.36 16.27 5.72
N ARG A 145 0.05 16.35 5.46
CA ARG A 145 -0.58 15.79 4.26
C ARG A 145 -0.14 16.42 2.95
N THR A 146 0.65 17.50 2.98
CA THR A 146 1.25 18.09 1.78
C THR A 146 2.44 17.28 1.25
N VAL A 147 3.10 16.50 2.11
CA VAL A 147 4.30 15.73 1.77
C VAL A 147 4.08 14.24 1.98
N ILE A 148 3.56 13.84 3.15
CA ILE A 148 3.34 12.44 3.50
C ILE A 148 1.85 12.10 3.51
N VAL A 149 1.53 10.83 3.36
CA VAL A 149 0.15 10.36 3.56
C VAL A 149 -0.13 10.32 5.06
N THR A 150 -1.24 10.93 5.48
CA THR A 150 -1.68 10.97 6.88
C THR A 150 -2.81 9.96 7.12
N PRO A 151 -3.09 9.59 8.39
CA PRO A 151 -4.19 8.69 8.72
C PRO A 151 -5.52 9.17 8.14
N ASP A 152 -5.91 10.42 8.39
CA ASP A 152 -7.17 10.99 7.90
C ASP A 152 -7.23 11.05 6.37
N MET A 153 -6.11 11.26 5.68
CA MET A 153 -6.06 11.25 4.22
C MET A 153 -6.29 9.84 3.67
N HIS A 154 -5.61 8.83 4.24
CA HIS A 154 -5.74 7.45 3.79
C HIS A 154 -7.06 6.82 4.24
N ARG A 155 -7.65 7.28 5.34
CA ARG A 155 -8.95 6.77 5.81
C ARG A 155 -10.07 7.05 4.82
N ILE A 156 -10.07 8.22 4.15
CA ILE A 156 -10.99 8.53 3.04
C ILE A 156 -10.91 7.48 1.93
N HIS A 157 -9.69 7.01 1.63
CA HIS A 157 -9.47 5.96 0.63
C HIS A 157 -10.10 4.61 1.04
N HIS A 158 -10.35 4.37 2.33
CA HIS A 158 -11.04 3.16 2.81
C HIS A 158 -12.55 3.35 2.95
N SER A 159 -13.08 4.50 2.55
CA SER A 159 -14.51 4.75 2.58
C SER A 159 -15.27 3.67 1.82
N ARG A 160 -16.48 3.37 2.27
CA ARG A 160 -17.42 2.54 1.53
C ARG A 160 -17.84 3.19 0.22
N SER A 161 -17.82 4.53 0.15
CA SER A 161 -18.22 5.25 -1.06
C SER A 161 -17.20 5.07 -2.18
N GLN A 162 -17.70 4.68 -3.36
CA GLN A 162 -16.85 4.49 -4.54
C GLN A 162 -16.20 5.80 -5.03
N THR A 163 -16.86 6.94 -4.79
CA THR A 163 -16.36 8.28 -5.14
C THR A 163 -15.15 8.68 -4.29
N GLU A 164 -15.00 8.08 -3.11
CA GLU A 164 -13.96 8.37 -2.14
C GLU A 164 -12.84 7.32 -2.15
N HIS A 165 -13.17 6.02 -2.24
CA HIS A 165 -12.16 4.96 -2.17
C HIS A 165 -11.25 4.85 -3.39
N ASN A 166 -11.61 5.54 -4.48
CA ASN A 166 -10.81 5.64 -5.71
C ASN A 166 -10.03 6.95 -5.75
N LYS A 167 -9.66 7.46 -4.57
CA LYS A 167 -8.84 8.65 -4.32
C LYS A 167 -7.74 8.33 -3.32
N ASN A 168 -6.76 9.22 -3.17
CA ASN A 168 -5.69 9.15 -2.16
C ASN A 168 -4.92 7.81 -2.16
N PHE A 169 -4.41 7.40 -3.33
CA PHE A 169 -3.66 6.16 -3.53
C PHE A 169 -2.22 6.20 -3.03
N GLY A 170 -1.71 7.39 -2.70
CA GLY A 170 -0.40 7.60 -2.08
C GLY A 170 -0.14 6.63 -0.95
N PHE A 171 1.15 6.31 -0.76
CA PHE A 171 1.57 5.47 0.36
C PHE A 171 2.57 6.18 1.27
N ASN A 172 3.79 6.46 0.83
CA ASN A 172 4.70 7.29 1.62
C ASN A 172 4.44 8.76 1.34
N PHE A 173 4.48 9.14 0.06
CA PHE A 173 4.35 10.54 -0.35
C PHE A 173 2.96 10.85 -0.92
N SER A 174 2.35 11.93 -0.44
CA SER A 174 1.01 12.36 -0.86
C SER A 174 1.01 13.21 -2.13
N PHE A 175 2.17 13.72 -2.56
CA PHE A 175 2.24 14.57 -3.75
C PHE A 175 1.90 13.82 -5.04
N TRP A 176 2.05 12.49 -5.09
CA TRP A 176 1.62 11.69 -6.24
C TRP A 176 0.14 11.86 -6.56
N ASP A 177 -0.71 11.90 -5.53
CA ASP A 177 -2.14 12.09 -5.68
C ASP A 177 -2.48 13.45 -6.29
N ARG A 178 -1.71 14.49 -5.95
CA ARG A 178 -1.88 15.83 -6.51
C ARG A 178 -1.41 15.89 -7.95
N MET A 179 -0.23 15.34 -8.23
CA MET A 179 0.36 15.30 -9.57
C MET A 179 -0.49 14.52 -10.57
N LEU A 180 -1.18 13.47 -10.11
CA LEU A 180 -1.90 12.54 -10.97
C LEU A 180 -3.44 12.63 -10.81
N GLY A 181 -3.94 13.66 -10.12
CA GLY A 181 -5.35 14.03 -10.09
C GLY A 181 -6.26 13.11 -9.26
N THR A 182 -5.70 12.40 -8.28
CA THR A 182 -6.44 11.47 -7.39
C THR A 182 -6.56 11.98 -5.96
N TYR A 183 -6.05 13.17 -5.66
CA TYR A 183 -6.19 13.78 -4.34
C TYR A 183 -7.64 14.15 -4.02
N LEU A 184 -8.11 13.75 -2.85
CA LEU A 184 -9.36 14.18 -2.24
C LEU A 184 -9.07 14.74 -0.86
N GLU A 185 -9.40 16.01 -0.66
CA GLU A 185 -9.06 16.76 0.56
C GLU A 185 -9.86 16.29 1.78
N ALA A 186 -11.16 16.08 1.59
CA ALA A 186 -12.11 15.74 2.63
C ALA A 186 -13.16 14.77 2.08
N PRO A 187 -13.72 13.89 2.93
CA PRO A 187 -14.87 13.10 2.54
C PRO A 187 -16.11 13.99 2.37
N GLU A 188 -17.19 13.44 1.80
CA GLU A 188 -18.49 14.10 1.65
C GLU A 188 -19.11 14.48 3.00
N GLY A 189 -18.82 13.70 4.06
CA GLY A 189 -19.21 13.96 5.44
C GLY A 189 -18.06 14.46 6.32
N SER A 190 -17.99 13.97 7.55
CA SER A 190 -16.84 14.17 8.44
C SER A 190 -15.97 12.91 8.55
N GLN A 191 -14.76 13.04 9.08
CA GLN A 191 -13.90 11.90 9.38
C GLN A 191 -14.59 10.92 10.35
N GLU A 192 -15.34 11.43 11.33
CA GLU A 192 -16.04 10.62 12.32
C GLU A 192 -17.25 9.87 11.75
N SER A 193 -17.93 10.46 10.78
CA SER A 193 -19.10 9.84 10.13
C SER A 193 -18.74 8.91 8.97
N LEU A 194 -17.45 8.79 8.63
CA LEU A 194 -16.99 7.98 7.51
C LEU A 194 -17.31 6.50 7.75
N VAL A 195 -18.11 5.92 6.87
CA VAL A 195 -18.46 4.50 6.91
C VAL A 195 -17.42 3.72 6.12
N LEU A 196 -16.78 2.77 6.76
CA LEU A 196 -15.74 1.91 6.17
C LEU A 196 -16.31 0.55 5.74
N GLY A 197 -15.49 -0.22 5.03
CA GLY A 197 -15.86 -1.53 4.52
C GLY A 197 -16.37 -1.49 3.08
N ILE A 198 -16.85 -2.63 2.60
CA ILE A 198 -17.38 -2.79 1.24
C ILE A 198 -18.79 -3.37 1.33
N ASP A 199 -19.71 -2.87 0.51
CA ASP A 199 -21.08 -3.37 0.45
C ASP A 199 -21.14 -4.86 0.12
N GLY A 200 -22.07 -5.58 0.76
CA GLY A 200 -22.16 -7.04 0.64
C GLY A 200 -21.12 -7.83 1.46
N PHE A 201 -20.09 -7.19 2.03
CA PHE A 201 -19.08 -7.84 2.88
C PHE A 201 -19.08 -7.28 4.29
N THR A 202 -19.88 -7.87 5.19
CA THR A 202 -19.96 -7.46 6.60
C THR A 202 -19.90 -8.64 7.57
N GLY A 203 -19.49 -8.37 8.81
CA GLY A 203 -19.54 -9.36 9.90
C GLY A 203 -18.76 -10.65 9.62
N LYS A 204 -19.43 -11.80 9.52
CA LYS A 204 -18.72 -13.10 9.42
C LYS A 204 -17.94 -13.27 8.12
N THR A 205 -18.33 -12.60 7.04
CA THR A 205 -17.66 -12.69 5.73
C THR A 205 -16.35 -11.91 5.68
N THR A 206 -16.08 -11.07 6.68
CA THR A 206 -14.87 -10.24 6.78
C THR A 206 -13.99 -10.59 7.99
N ARG A 207 -14.46 -11.45 8.92
CA ARG A 207 -13.77 -11.73 10.19
C ARG A 207 -12.99 -13.05 10.25
N THR A 208 -13.28 -14.01 9.37
CA THR A 208 -12.63 -15.33 9.40
C THR A 208 -11.63 -15.49 8.26
N ILE A 209 -10.52 -16.17 8.51
CA ILE A 209 -9.49 -16.43 7.48
C ILE A 209 -10.09 -17.14 6.25
N PRO A 210 -10.91 -18.21 6.39
CA PRO A 210 -11.50 -18.87 5.22
C PRO A 210 -12.41 -17.97 4.40
N ALA A 211 -13.16 -17.06 5.06
CA ALA A 211 -14.00 -16.11 4.34
C ALA A 211 -13.17 -15.10 3.56
N LEU A 212 -12.11 -14.54 4.18
CA LEU A 212 -11.20 -13.58 3.53
C LEU A 212 -10.47 -14.19 2.32
N LEU A 213 -10.08 -15.46 2.40
CA LEU A 213 -9.43 -16.18 1.29
C LEU A 213 -10.40 -16.51 0.14
N LYS A 214 -11.69 -16.70 0.43
CA LYS A 214 -12.72 -16.97 -0.59
C LYS A 214 -13.34 -15.69 -1.15
N GLN A 215 -13.20 -14.56 -0.46
CA GLN A 215 -13.80 -13.28 -0.82
C GLN A 215 -13.51 -12.85 -2.27
N PRO A 216 -12.30 -13.04 -2.83
CA PRO A 216 -12.05 -12.71 -4.22
C PRO A 216 -12.86 -13.53 -5.22
N LEU A 217 -13.41 -14.68 -4.83
CA LEU A 217 -14.25 -15.53 -5.69
C LEU A 217 -15.73 -15.14 -5.66
N LEU A 218 -16.15 -14.37 -4.66
CA LEU A 218 -17.52 -13.91 -4.50
C LEU A 218 -17.77 -12.71 -5.42
N ALA A 219 -18.98 -12.64 -6.00
CA ALA A 219 -19.38 -11.47 -6.76
C ALA A 219 -19.61 -10.29 -5.79
N PRO A 220 -19.17 -9.08 -6.16
CA PRO A 220 -19.69 -7.86 -5.55
C PRO A 220 -21.23 -7.80 -5.55
N SER A 221 -21.83 -6.97 -4.69
CA SER A 221 -23.19 -6.47 -4.96
C SER A 221 -23.20 -5.69 -6.29
N ILE A 222 -24.36 -5.60 -6.94
CA ILE A 222 -24.50 -4.98 -8.28
C ILE A 222 -23.98 -3.52 -8.31
N ASP A 223 -24.00 -2.83 -7.17
CA ASP A 223 -23.58 -1.43 -7.01
C ASP A 223 -22.05 -1.23 -6.87
N GLU A 224 -21.23 -2.28 -6.97
CA GLU A 224 -19.76 -2.22 -6.89
C GLU A 224 -19.05 -2.11 -8.27
N GLN A 225 -19.80 -2.17 -9.39
CA GLN A 225 -19.28 -2.10 -10.77
C GLN A 225 -19.41 -0.70 -11.37
#